data_AF-A0A1H6XCQ7-F1
#
_entry.id   AF-A0A1H6XCQ7-F1
#
_cell.length_a   1.000
_cell.length_b   1.000
_cell.length_c   1.000
_cell.angle_alpha   90.00
_cell.angle_beta   90.00
_cell.angle_gamma   90.00
#
_symmetry.space_group_name_H-M   'P 1'
#
loop_
_entity.id
_entity.type
_entity.pdbx_description
1 polymer ?
#
loop_
_entity_poly.entity_id
_entity_poly.type
_entity_poly.pdbx_seq_one_letter_code
_entity_poly.pdbx_strand_id
1 'polypeptide(L)'
;MKTQEQILRELSKIREAIVRIAGTPGLPPEEQFSEAALDKVALELKKLSIKRGEWIDDGDLSRYFKGVYNGGRFIRETFGFNDFFKKGKSYYYRKSSIIRLSQELKSRNVDLARYMELKESEAKFQEKVSAVAAANKKQKKKPPFQLPDSLKDITTEDFHPAVEIVEAELSKLREQFTKENLSKYIDLYGGHAMMKFRYPFSGFAEKEIKSKCRRWCDQYNMACDALF
;
A
#
# COMPACT_ATOMS: atom_id res chain seq x y z
N MET A 1 54.53 -3.55 31.25
CA MET A 1 53.85 -3.42 29.95
C MET A 1 54.76 -3.99 28.87
N LYS A 2 54.27 -4.90 28.01
CA LYS A 2 55.09 -5.42 26.90
C LYS A 2 55.22 -4.32 25.84
N THR A 3 56.44 -4.09 25.34
CA THR A 3 56.73 -3.11 24.29
C THR A 3 56.13 -3.53 22.94
N GLN A 4 55.84 -2.57 22.05
CA GLN A 4 55.30 -2.86 20.71
C GLN A 4 56.14 -3.88 19.93
N GLU A 5 57.46 -3.83 20.07
CA GLU A 5 58.38 -4.80 19.46
C GLU A 5 58.24 -6.21 20.01
N GLN A 6 57.98 -6.37 21.31
CA GLN A 6 57.71 -7.68 21.90
C GLN A 6 56.40 -8.26 21.39
N ILE A 7 55.37 -7.43 21.22
CA ILE A 7 54.08 -7.84 20.66
C ILE A 7 54.24 -8.26 19.19
N LEU A 8 55.02 -7.51 18.40
CA LEU A 8 55.30 -7.85 17.00
C LEU A 8 56.10 -9.15 16.87
N ARG A 9 57.08 -9.40 17.75
CA ARG A 9 57.82 -10.67 17.79
C ARG A 9 56.95 -11.84 18.24
N GLU A 10 56.01 -11.64 19.16
CA GLU A 10 55.06 -12.68 19.56
C GLU A 10 54.08 -12.99 18.42
N LEU A 11 53.61 -11.98 17.69
CA LEU A 11 52.75 -12.16 16.51
C LEU A 11 53.49 -12.82 15.33
N SER A 12 54.77 -12.52 15.11
CA SER A 12 55.57 -13.19 14.07
C SER A 12 55.76 -14.67 14.40
N LYS A 13 56.03 -15.00 15.67
CA LYS A 13 56.14 -16.39 16.14
C LYS A 13 54.81 -17.15 16.02
N ILE A 14 53.69 -16.50 16.33
CA ILE A 14 52.35 -17.09 16.15
C ILE A 14 52.05 -17.30 14.66
N ARG A 15 52.42 -16.37 13.78
CA ARG A 15 52.26 -16.51 12.33
C ARG A 15 53.13 -17.64 11.77
N GLU A 16 54.39 -17.75 12.19
CA GLU A 16 55.27 -18.87 11.83
C GLU A 16 54.74 -20.20 12.35
N ALA A 17 54.21 -20.23 13.58
CA ALA A 17 53.56 -21.41 14.14
C ALA A 17 52.33 -21.78 13.31
N ILE A 18 51.48 -20.83 12.93
CA ILE A 18 50.30 -21.06 12.07
C ILE A 18 50.70 -21.54 10.66
N VAL A 19 51.78 -21.01 10.08
CA VAL A 19 52.29 -21.46 8.76
C VAL A 19 52.88 -22.87 8.84
N ARG A 20 53.58 -23.21 9.94
CA ARG A 20 54.00 -24.60 10.23
C ARG A 20 52.82 -25.54 10.47
N ILE A 21 51.74 -25.04 11.08
CA ILE A 21 50.54 -25.79 11.41
C ILE A 21 49.63 -26.00 10.18
N ALA A 22 49.53 -25.01 9.29
CA ALA A 22 48.72 -25.07 8.07
C ALA A 22 49.43 -25.75 6.88
N GLY A 23 50.73 -26.10 7.04
CA GLY A 23 51.62 -26.55 5.96
C GLY A 23 52.16 -27.97 6.11
N THR A 24 51.53 -28.86 6.88
CA THR A 24 52.02 -30.23 7.09
C THR A 24 51.08 -31.36 6.64
N PRO A 25 50.46 -31.31 5.44
CA PRO A 25 49.76 -32.48 4.90
C PRO A 25 50.70 -33.66 4.56
N GLY A 26 52.03 -33.48 4.66
CA GLY A 26 53.05 -34.49 4.33
C GLY A 26 53.83 -35.08 5.51
N LEU A 27 53.51 -34.74 6.76
CA LEU A 27 54.15 -35.35 7.95
C LEU A 27 53.45 -36.66 8.35
N PRO A 28 54.15 -37.59 9.04
CA PRO A 28 53.53 -38.80 9.58
C PRO A 28 52.33 -38.46 10.49
N PRO A 29 51.27 -39.29 10.54
CA PRO A 29 50.04 -39.01 11.30
C PRO A 29 50.26 -38.65 12.78
N GLU A 30 51.34 -39.15 13.38
CA GLU A 30 51.70 -38.94 14.78
C GLU A 30 52.21 -37.53 15.09
N GLU A 31 52.71 -36.80 14.07
CA GLU A 31 53.26 -35.45 14.21
C GLU A 31 52.30 -34.37 13.66
N GLN A 32 51.18 -34.77 13.07
CA GLN A 32 50.14 -33.85 12.62
C GLN A 32 49.36 -33.31 13.83
N PHE A 33 49.09 -32.01 13.85
CA PHE A 33 48.22 -31.44 14.87
C PHE A 33 46.80 -32.01 14.70
N SER A 34 46.23 -32.49 15.79
CA SER A 34 44.82 -32.91 15.77
C SER A 34 43.92 -31.69 15.50
N GLU A 35 42.81 -31.91 14.80
CA GLU A 35 41.79 -30.88 14.56
C GLU A 35 41.34 -30.22 15.88
N ALA A 36 41.25 -31.00 16.96
CA ALA A 36 40.94 -30.51 18.29
C ALA A 36 41.97 -29.51 18.86
N ALA A 37 43.25 -29.65 18.52
CA ALA A 37 44.29 -28.70 18.92
C ALA A 37 44.19 -27.39 18.11
N LEU A 38 43.91 -27.49 16.82
CA LEU A 38 43.64 -26.34 15.95
C LEU A 38 42.44 -25.53 16.43
N ASP A 39 41.35 -26.21 16.80
CA ASP A 39 40.15 -25.58 17.34
C ASP A 39 40.41 -24.82 18.65
N LYS A 40 41.20 -25.42 19.56
CA LYS A 40 41.60 -24.76 20.80
C LYS A 40 42.42 -23.49 20.55
N VAL A 41 43.37 -23.54 19.61
CA VAL A 41 44.17 -22.37 19.23
C VAL A 41 43.29 -21.29 18.60
N ALA A 42 42.38 -21.65 17.70
CA ALA A 42 41.43 -20.71 17.09
C ALA A 42 40.53 -20.05 18.15
N LEU A 43 40.07 -20.79 19.15
CA LEU A 43 39.29 -20.26 20.28
C LEU A 43 40.10 -19.28 21.14
N GLU A 44 41.35 -19.61 21.47
CA GLU A 44 42.23 -18.70 22.24
C GLU A 44 42.57 -17.43 21.45
N LEU A 45 42.86 -17.55 20.16
CA LEU A 45 43.06 -16.39 19.27
C LEU A 45 41.82 -15.49 19.24
N LYS A 46 40.61 -16.06 19.15
CA LYS A 46 39.36 -15.29 19.25
C LYS A 46 39.16 -14.63 20.62
N LYS A 47 39.54 -15.30 21.72
CA LYS A 47 39.49 -14.66 23.06
C LYS A 47 40.45 -13.48 23.15
N LEU A 48 41.65 -13.62 22.60
CA LEU A 48 42.66 -12.56 22.55
C LEU A 48 42.21 -11.39 21.67
N SER A 49 41.61 -11.64 20.51
CA SER A 49 41.10 -10.57 19.64
C SER A 49 39.98 -9.77 20.30
N ILE A 50 39.08 -10.43 21.05
CA ILE A 50 38.07 -9.74 21.88
C ILE A 50 38.75 -8.89 22.95
N LYS A 51 39.73 -9.44 23.68
CA LYS A 51 40.48 -8.68 24.72
C LYS A 51 41.23 -7.48 24.14
N ARG A 52 41.70 -7.55 22.90
CA ARG A 52 42.31 -6.42 22.18
C ARG A 52 41.31 -5.36 21.71
N GLY A 53 40.01 -5.61 21.83
CA GLY A 53 38.96 -4.69 21.40
C GLY A 53 38.75 -4.66 19.89
N GLU A 54 39.17 -5.69 19.16
CA GLU A 54 38.89 -5.84 17.72
C GLU A 54 37.41 -6.18 17.47
N TRP A 55 36.77 -6.76 18.48
CA TRP A 55 35.36 -7.17 18.47
C TRP A 55 34.62 -6.46 19.59
N ILE A 56 33.44 -5.96 19.29
CA ILE A 56 32.52 -5.32 20.24
C ILE A 56 31.27 -6.18 20.38
N ASP A 57 30.67 -6.19 21.55
CA ASP A 57 29.41 -6.90 21.76
C ASP A 57 28.20 -6.05 21.30
N ASP A 58 27.02 -6.66 21.32
CA ASP A 58 25.78 -6.00 20.91
C ASP A 58 25.43 -4.77 21.79
N GLY A 59 25.77 -4.82 23.08
CA GLY A 59 25.58 -3.70 24.01
C GLY A 59 26.44 -2.49 23.67
N ASP A 60 27.69 -2.72 23.23
CA ASP A 60 28.62 -1.67 22.84
C ASP A 60 28.28 -1.00 21.49
N LEU A 61 27.32 -1.52 20.71
CA LEU A 61 26.85 -0.86 19.49
C LEU A 61 26.28 0.53 19.75
N SER A 62 25.67 0.74 20.92
CA SER A 62 25.14 2.04 21.37
C SER A 62 26.19 3.16 21.38
N ARG A 63 27.49 2.82 21.50
CA ARG A 63 28.60 3.78 21.45
C ARG A 63 28.84 4.33 20.04
N TYR A 64 28.43 3.59 19.01
CA TYR A 64 28.64 3.96 17.59
C TYR A 64 27.35 4.44 16.92
N PHE A 65 26.20 4.01 17.44
CA PHE A 65 24.87 4.39 16.98
C PHE A 65 24.08 4.97 18.15
N LYS A 66 23.93 6.30 18.19
CA LYS A 66 23.22 6.98 19.28
C LYS A 66 21.77 6.49 19.37
N GLY A 67 21.30 6.21 20.59
CA GLY A 67 19.92 5.81 20.84
C GLY A 67 19.57 4.37 20.44
N VAL A 68 20.53 3.60 19.94
CA VAL A 68 20.30 2.21 19.52
C VAL A 68 20.69 1.25 20.64
N TYR A 69 19.71 0.52 21.15
CA TYR A 69 19.90 -0.58 22.09
C TYR A 69 19.58 -1.91 21.38
N ASN A 70 20.48 -2.91 21.49
CA ASN A 70 20.32 -4.23 20.87
C ASN A 70 20.04 -4.20 19.35
N GLY A 71 20.58 -3.20 18.65
CA GLY A 71 20.35 -2.99 17.21
C GLY A 71 21.05 -3.99 16.30
N GLY A 72 21.91 -4.86 16.82
CA GLY A 72 22.71 -5.70 15.95
C GLY A 72 21.92 -6.83 15.28
N ARG A 73 20.75 -7.24 15.81
CA ARG A 73 19.80 -8.07 15.05
C ARG A 73 19.33 -7.34 13.78
N PHE A 74 18.91 -6.08 13.95
CA PHE A 74 18.44 -5.26 12.84
C PHE A 74 19.54 -5.05 11.79
N ILE A 75 20.78 -4.77 12.22
CA ILE A 75 21.91 -4.57 11.30
C ILE A 75 22.20 -5.85 10.48
N ARG A 76 22.12 -7.04 11.10
CA ARG A 76 22.28 -8.31 10.37
C ARG A 76 21.17 -8.56 9.37
N GLU A 77 19.92 -8.44 9.80
CA GLU A 77 18.76 -8.82 8.99
C GLU A 77 18.46 -7.78 7.90
N THR A 78 18.52 -6.49 8.23
CA THR A 78 18.15 -5.39 7.33
C THR A 78 19.30 -4.96 6.42
N PHE A 79 20.53 -4.93 6.93
CA PHE A 79 21.70 -4.48 6.15
C PHE A 79 22.58 -5.64 5.64
N GLY A 80 22.22 -6.90 5.93
CA GLY A 80 23.02 -8.06 5.51
C GLY A 80 24.43 -8.07 6.11
N PHE A 81 24.59 -7.54 7.33
CA PHE A 81 25.90 -7.43 7.96
C PHE A 81 26.47 -8.81 8.31
N ASN A 82 27.58 -9.19 7.68
CA ASN A 82 28.17 -10.52 7.78
C ASN A 82 29.42 -10.60 8.68
N ASP A 83 30.00 -9.47 9.08
CA ASP A 83 31.26 -9.43 9.85
C ASP A 83 31.03 -9.55 11.37
N PHE A 84 30.37 -10.63 11.76
CA PHE A 84 29.99 -10.93 13.14
C PHE A 84 30.18 -12.42 13.46
N PHE A 85 30.25 -12.76 14.75
CA PHE A 85 30.11 -14.15 15.20
C PHE A 85 29.31 -14.25 16.49
N LYS A 86 28.82 -15.45 16.80
CA LYS A 86 28.08 -15.75 18.02
C LYS A 86 28.98 -16.49 19.02
N LYS A 87 28.94 -16.10 20.29
CA LYS A 87 29.60 -16.81 21.39
C LYS A 87 28.63 -16.91 22.57
N GLY A 88 28.15 -18.11 22.84
CA GLY A 88 27.08 -18.34 23.81
C GLY A 88 25.80 -17.62 23.37
N LYS A 89 25.27 -16.76 24.25
CA LYS A 89 24.08 -15.93 23.97
C LYS A 89 24.41 -14.58 23.33
N SER A 90 25.67 -14.19 23.31
CA SER A 90 26.10 -12.86 22.85
C SER A 90 26.58 -12.89 21.40
N TYR A 91 26.28 -11.80 20.68
CA TYR A 91 26.82 -11.53 19.35
C TYR A 91 27.97 -10.54 19.47
N TYR A 92 29.02 -10.80 18.69
CA TYR A 92 30.20 -9.97 18.60
C TYR A 92 30.39 -9.49 17.16
N TYR A 93 30.67 -8.21 16.98
CA TYR A 93 30.81 -7.55 15.68
C TYR A 93 32.21 -6.99 15.54
N ARG A 94 32.75 -7.04 14.33
CA ARG A 94 34.08 -6.48 14.09
C ARG A 94 34.02 -4.96 14.19
N LYS A 95 34.81 -4.39 15.10
CA LYS A 95 34.83 -2.96 15.40
C LYS A 95 35.07 -2.09 14.15
N SER A 96 36.04 -2.48 13.31
CA SER A 96 36.37 -1.75 12.08
C SER A 96 35.18 -1.65 11.12
N SER A 97 34.39 -2.71 11.03
CA SER A 97 33.27 -2.80 10.09
C SER A 97 32.04 -2.04 10.62
N ILE A 98 31.84 -2.02 11.95
CA ILE A 98 30.83 -1.16 12.59
C ILE A 98 31.17 0.33 12.43
N ILE A 99 32.45 0.71 12.55
CA ILE A 99 32.87 2.10 12.31
C ILE A 99 32.58 2.50 10.85
N ARG A 100 32.89 1.64 9.89
CA ARG A 100 32.58 1.89 8.47
C ARG A 100 31.08 2.05 8.24
N LEU A 101 30.25 1.17 8.81
CA LEU A 101 28.80 1.28 8.74
C LEU A 101 28.30 2.61 9.35
N SER A 102 28.82 3.01 10.51
CA SER A 102 28.48 4.28 11.15
C SER A 102 28.86 5.48 10.28
N GLN A 103 30.02 5.46 9.63
CA GLN A 103 30.44 6.49 8.69
C GLN A 103 29.54 6.54 7.45
N GLU A 104 29.17 5.39 6.91
CA GLU A 104 28.29 5.31 5.75
C GLU A 104 26.88 5.85 6.06
N LEU A 105 26.29 5.45 7.20
CA LEU A 105 25.00 5.99 7.63
C LEU A 105 25.05 7.51 7.83
N LYS A 106 26.13 8.03 8.43
CA LYS A 106 26.33 9.49 8.57
C LYS A 106 26.45 10.18 7.22
N SER A 107 27.21 9.61 6.28
CA SER A 107 27.38 10.18 4.94
C SER A 107 26.06 10.28 4.16
N ARG A 108 25.13 9.35 4.42
CA ARG A 108 23.79 9.32 3.83
C ARG A 108 22.76 10.08 4.65
N ASN A 109 23.17 10.74 5.75
CA ASN A 109 22.30 11.42 6.71
C ASN A 109 21.17 10.52 7.28
N VAL A 110 21.49 9.25 7.54
CA VAL A 110 20.56 8.26 8.09
C VAL A 110 20.82 8.08 9.58
N ASP A 111 19.78 8.33 10.38
CA ASP A 111 19.76 7.96 11.80
C ASP A 111 19.25 6.52 11.96
N LEU A 112 20.10 5.63 12.48
CA LEU A 112 19.78 4.22 12.64
C LEU A 112 18.59 3.99 13.57
N ALA A 113 18.48 4.74 14.68
CA ALA A 113 17.40 4.57 15.64
C ALA A 113 16.04 4.89 15.00
N ARG A 114 15.96 6.03 14.30
CA ARG A 114 14.75 6.42 13.56
C ARG A 114 14.42 5.44 12.44
N TYR A 115 15.42 4.90 11.77
CA TYR A 115 15.20 3.93 10.70
C TYR A 115 14.64 2.61 11.24
N MET A 116 15.10 2.17 12.42
CA MET A 116 14.51 1.02 13.11
C MET A 116 13.05 1.28 13.49
N GLU A 117 12.74 2.45 14.08
CA GLU A 117 11.36 2.84 14.43
C GLU A 117 10.44 2.86 13.20
N LEU A 118 10.92 3.39 12.07
CA LEU A 118 10.19 3.41 10.81
C LEU A 118 9.83 2.00 10.37
N LYS A 119 10.80 1.08 10.36
CA LYS A 119 10.59 -0.31 9.94
C LYS A 119 9.64 -1.06 10.86
N GLU A 120 9.71 -0.84 12.17
CA GLU A 120 8.73 -1.39 13.11
C GLU A 120 7.33 -0.82 12.89
N SER A 121 7.22 0.47 12.62
CA SER A 121 5.94 1.12 12.31
C SER A 121 5.33 0.60 11.02
N GLU A 122 6.12 0.44 9.96
CA GLU A 122 5.71 -0.19 8.70
C GLU A 122 5.18 -1.61 8.94
N ALA A 123 5.90 -2.43 9.71
CA ALA A 123 5.47 -3.79 10.03
C ALA A 123 4.14 -3.82 10.81
N LYS A 124 4.01 -3.00 11.86
CA LYS A 124 2.76 -2.86 12.64
C LYS A 124 1.61 -2.36 11.79
N PHE A 125 1.87 -1.44 10.87
CA PHE A 125 0.85 -0.93 9.96
C PHE A 125 0.35 -2.05 9.03
N GLN A 126 1.27 -2.81 8.42
CA GLN A 126 0.91 -3.94 7.56
C GLN A 126 0.14 -5.04 8.31
N GLU A 127 0.53 -5.31 9.56
CA GLU A 127 -0.21 -6.22 10.44
C GLU A 127 -1.65 -5.73 10.68
N LYS A 128 -1.85 -4.44 10.95
CA LYS A 128 -3.20 -3.87 11.11
C LYS A 128 -4.01 -3.92 9.81
N VAL A 129 -3.41 -3.57 8.67
CA VAL A 129 -4.09 -3.62 7.36
C VAL A 129 -4.51 -5.05 7.03
N SER A 130 -3.61 -6.01 7.21
CA SER A 130 -3.91 -7.43 6.97
C SER A 130 -4.96 -7.96 7.94
N ALA A 131 -4.94 -7.56 9.21
CA ALA A 131 -5.96 -7.92 10.20
C ALA A 131 -7.35 -7.37 9.83
N VAL A 132 -7.43 -6.12 9.39
CA VAL A 132 -8.69 -5.51 8.89
C VAL A 132 -9.17 -6.24 7.64
N ALA A 133 -8.28 -6.52 6.69
CA ALA A 133 -8.63 -7.27 5.48
C ALA A 133 -9.14 -8.69 5.80
N ALA A 134 -8.53 -9.38 6.77
CA ALA A 134 -8.96 -10.70 7.22
C ALA A 134 -10.29 -10.65 7.99
N ALA A 135 -10.51 -9.63 8.82
CA ALA A 135 -11.77 -9.40 9.52
C ALA A 135 -12.92 -9.12 8.55
N ASN A 136 -12.69 -8.30 7.53
CA ASN A 136 -13.67 -8.02 6.47
C ASN A 136 -13.98 -9.27 5.63
N LYS A 137 -13.02 -10.18 5.42
CA LYS A 137 -13.28 -11.47 4.76
C LYS A 137 -14.13 -12.41 5.61
N LYS A 138 -13.95 -12.42 6.94
CA LYS A 138 -14.72 -13.27 7.87
C LYS A 138 -16.10 -12.69 8.22
N GLN A 139 -16.26 -11.37 8.13
CA GLN A 139 -17.53 -10.68 8.26
C GLN A 139 -18.00 -10.24 6.87
N LYS A 140 -18.51 -11.18 6.07
CA LYS A 140 -19.62 -10.82 5.18
C LYS A 140 -20.77 -10.43 6.11
N LYS A 141 -20.77 -9.17 6.61
CA LYS A 141 -21.88 -8.65 7.40
C LYS A 141 -23.12 -8.92 6.56
N LYS A 142 -24.06 -9.70 7.10
CA LYS A 142 -25.38 -9.80 6.48
C LYS A 142 -25.82 -8.34 6.30
N PRO A 143 -26.21 -7.93 5.08
CA PRO A 143 -26.75 -6.60 4.88
C PRO A 143 -27.84 -6.34 5.93
N PRO A 144 -28.08 -5.09 6.35
CA PRO A 144 -29.13 -4.77 7.34
C PRO A 144 -30.56 -5.07 6.84
N PHE A 145 -30.69 -5.69 5.67
CA PHE A 145 -31.92 -6.08 5.01
C PHE A 145 -31.81 -7.54 4.54
N GLN A 146 -32.96 -8.21 4.48
CA GLN A 146 -33.13 -9.51 3.82
C GLN A 146 -34.11 -9.30 2.67
N LEU A 147 -33.69 -9.60 1.45
CA LEU A 147 -34.60 -9.66 0.31
C LEU A 147 -35.33 -11.02 0.35
N PRO A 148 -36.63 -11.06 0.08
CA PRO A 148 -37.35 -12.33 -0.04
C PRO A 148 -36.77 -13.17 -1.17
N ASP A 149 -36.60 -14.48 -0.95
CA ASP A 149 -36.09 -15.41 -1.96
C ASP A 149 -36.99 -15.51 -3.22
N SER A 150 -38.23 -15.06 -3.10
CA SER A 150 -39.22 -14.98 -4.18
C SER A 150 -39.09 -13.73 -5.05
N LEU A 151 -38.27 -12.76 -4.67
CA LEU A 151 -38.09 -11.52 -5.41
C LEU A 151 -37.18 -11.80 -6.62
N LYS A 152 -37.78 -11.89 -7.81
CA LYS A 152 -37.08 -11.91 -9.10
C LYS A 152 -37.21 -10.56 -9.78
N ASP A 153 -36.41 -10.31 -10.82
CA ASP A 153 -36.46 -9.09 -11.61
C ASP A 153 -37.90 -8.73 -11.98
N ILE A 154 -38.39 -7.60 -11.44
CA ILE A 154 -39.65 -7.00 -11.85
C ILE A 154 -39.31 -6.10 -13.03
N THR A 155 -39.23 -6.69 -14.21
CA THR A 155 -39.16 -5.93 -15.47
C THR A 155 -40.56 -5.55 -15.86
N THR A 156 -40.87 -4.26 -15.85
CA THR A 156 -42.07 -3.74 -16.51
C THR A 156 -41.68 -3.60 -17.98
N GLU A 157 -42.40 -4.23 -18.89
CA GLU A 157 -42.20 -3.95 -20.32
C GLU A 157 -42.68 -2.52 -20.56
N ASP A 158 -41.73 -1.63 -20.89
CA ASP A 158 -42.06 -0.25 -21.25
C ASP A 158 -42.79 -0.27 -22.59
N PHE A 159 -44.07 0.11 -22.58
CA PHE A 159 -44.84 0.27 -23.80
C PHE A 159 -44.33 1.49 -24.56
N HIS A 160 -43.68 1.24 -25.69
CA HIS A 160 -43.36 2.28 -26.66
C HIS A 160 -44.30 2.14 -27.87
N PRO A 161 -45.11 3.18 -28.20
CA PRO A 161 -45.91 3.15 -29.41
C PRO A 161 -45.02 3.11 -30.66
N ALA A 162 -45.52 2.51 -31.74
CA ALA A 162 -44.84 2.52 -33.03
C ALA A 162 -44.63 3.97 -33.52
N VAL A 163 -43.45 4.27 -34.07
CA VAL A 163 -43.06 5.64 -34.49
C VAL A 163 -44.08 6.24 -35.46
N GLU A 164 -44.62 5.42 -36.37
CA GLU A 164 -45.59 5.85 -37.37
C GLU A 164 -46.90 6.37 -36.73
N ILE A 165 -47.30 5.80 -35.59
CA ILE A 165 -48.49 6.23 -34.85
C ILE A 165 -48.25 7.61 -34.24
N VAL A 166 -47.06 7.81 -33.67
CA VAL A 166 -46.69 9.08 -33.03
C VAL A 166 -46.53 10.21 -34.06
N GLU A 167 -45.91 9.92 -35.20
CA GLU A 167 -45.79 10.87 -36.31
C GLU A 167 -47.15 11.28 -36.90
N ALA A 168 -48.07 10.32 -37.03
CA ALA A 168 -49.43 10.60 -37.47
C ALA A 168 -50.18 11.50 -36.46
N GLU A 169 -50.00 11.27 -35.16
CA GLU A 169 -50.62 12.10 -34.12
C GLU A 169 -50.02 13.51 -34.08
N LEU A 170 -48.70 13.65 -34.21
CA LEU A 170 -48.04 14.96 -34.34
C LEU A 170 -48.54 15.73 -35.57
N SER A 171 -48.77 15.03 -36.68
CA SER A 171 -49.32 15.65 -37.89
C SER A 171 -50.73 16.21 -37.65
N LYS A 172 -51.62 15.45 -36.98
CA LYS A 172 -52.94 15.95 -36.59
C LYS A 172 -52.87 17.13 -35.63
N LEU A 173 -51.99 17.07 -34.64
CA LEU A 173 -51.82 18.16 -33.66
C LEU A 173 -51.33 19.44 -34.35
N ARG A 174 -50.44 19.34 -35.34
CA ARG A 174 -49.99 20.48 -36.17
C ARG A 174 -51.14 21.07 -36.98
N GLU A 175 -51.94 20.24 -37.65
CA GLU A 175 -53.14 20.71 -38.37
C GLU A 175 -54.12 21.42 -37.45
N GLN A 176 -54.38 20.84 -36.27
CA GLN A 176 -55.24 21.45 -35.26
C GLN A 176 -54.70 22.79 -34.78
N PHE A 177 -53.39 22.88 -34.51
CA PHE A 177 -52.73 24.09 -34.05
C PHE A 177 -52.91 25.25 -35.03
N THR A 178 -52.78 24.96 -36.33
CA THR A 178 -52.99 25.95 -37.41
C THR A 178 -54.46 26.29 -37.58
N LYS A 179 -55.34 25.28 -37.68
CA LYS A 179 -56.78 25.47 -37.94
C LYS A 179 -57.48 26.25 -36.83
N GLU A 180 -57.11 25.98 -35.58
CA GLU A 180 -57.72 26.60 -34.40
C GLU A 180 -56.95 27.82 -33.90
N ASN A 181 -55.88 28.21 -34.61
CA ASN A 181 -55.04 29.36 -34.30
C ASN A 181 -54.54 29.35 -32.85
N LEU A 182 -54.08 28.19 -32.38
CA LEU A 182 -53.63 27.96 -31.00
C LEU A 182 -52.32 28.69 -30.67
N SER A 183 -51.62 29.22 -31.68
CA SER A 183 -50.44 30.08 -31.53
C SER A 183 -50.68 31.30 -30.64
N LYS A 184 -51.94 31.76 -30.52
CA LYS A 184 -52.32 32.85 -29.60
C LYS A 184 -52.23 32.46 -28.13
N TYR A 185 -52.32 31.16 -27.83
CA TYR A 185 -52.49 30.64 -26.48
C TYR A 185 -51.38 29.69 -26.03
N ILE A 186 -50.52 29.24 -26.94
CA ILE A 186 -49.49 28.24 -26.71
C ILE A 186 -48.14 28.70 -27.29
N ASP A 187 -47.07 28.48 -26.55
CA ASP A 187 -45.67 28.60 -26.98
C ASP A 187 -45.09 27.21 -27.28
N LEU A 188 -44.32 27.11 -28.36
CA LEU A 188 -43.65 25.88 -28.79
C LEU A 188 -42.13 26.04 -28.70
N TYR A 189 -41.48 25.04 -28.09
CA TYR A 189 -40.05 24.99 -27.83
C TYR A 189 -39.49 23.65 -28.31
N GLY A 190 -39.22 23.50 -29.62
CA GLY A 190 -38.53 22.32 -30.20
C GLY A 190 -39.28 20.98 -30.01
N GLY A 191 -39.26 20.43 -28.80
CA GLY A 191 -39.99 19.23 -28.35
C GLY A 191 -40.92 19.45 -27.15
N HIS A 192 -41.21 20.69 -26.76
CA HIS A 192 -42.11 20.98 -25.64
C HIS A 192 -43.08 22.12 -25.94
N ALA A 193 -44.31 22.01 -25.46
CA ALA A 193 -45.37 23.00 -25.61
C ALA A 193 -45.87 23.48 -24.24
N MET A 194 -46.07 24.78 -24.11
CA MET A 194 -46.56 25.40 -22.88
C MET A 194 -47.64 26.44 -23.18
N MET A 195 -48.67 26.52 -22.33
CA MET A 195 -49.66 27.58 -22.45
C MET A 195 -49.05 28.94 -22.10
N LYS A 196 -49.39 29.96 -22.89
CA LYS A 196 -49.04 31.38 -22.67
C LYS A 196 -49.68 32.00 -21.43
N PHE A 197 -50.70 31.35 -20.88
CA PHE A 197 -51.45 31.85 -19.74
C PHE A 197 -50.62 31.80 -18.45
N ARG A 198 -49.77 32.80 -18.23
CA ARG A 198 -49.13 33.04 -16.93
C ARG A 198 -50.03 33.91 -16.05
N TYR A 199 -49.97 33.67 -14.74
CA TYR A 199 -50.62 34.52 -13.73
C TYR A 199 -50.16 35.99 -13.91
N PRO A 200 -51.02 37.02 -13.87
CA PRO A 200 -52.43 37.05 -13.44
C PRO A 200 -53.48 37.05 -14.56
N PHE A 201 -53.08 37.10 -15.84
CA PHE A 201 -54.02 37.25 -16.97
C PHE A 201 -54.78 35.97 -17.34
N SER A 202 -54.42 34.85 -16.73
CA SER A 202 -55.14 33.60 -16.89
C SER A 202 -56.62 33.75 -16.51
N GLY A 203 -57.01 34.64 -15.59
CA GLY A 203 -58.42 34.86 -15.21
C GLY A 203 -59.36 35.28 -16.35
N PHE A 204 -58.83 35.86 -17.43
CA PHE A 204 -59.63 36.43 -18.53
C PHE A 204 -59.89 35.47 -19.69
N ALA A 205 -59.21 34.32 -19.74
CA ALA A 205 -59.45 33.33 -20.78
C ALA A 205 -60.58 32.36 -20.40
N GLU A 206 -61.44 32.05 -21.37
CA GLU A 206 -62.55 31.10 -21.20
C GLU A 206 -62.04 29.73 -20.75
N LYS A 207 -62.81 29.09 -19.86
CA LYS A 207 -62.44 27.79 -19.26
C LYS A 207 -62.26 26.71 -20.32
N GLU A 208 -63.07 26.76 -21.38
CA GLU A 208 -63.03 25.81 -22.50
C GLU A 208 -61.72 25.93 -23.28
N ILE A 209 -61.32 27.16 -23.63
CA ILE A 209 -60.06 27.44 -24.34
C ILE A 209 -58.86 26.95 -23.52
N LYS A 210 -58.84 27.21 -22.21
CA LYS A 210 -57.78 26.71 -21.32
C LYS A 210 -57.71 25.19 -21.29
N SER A 211 -58.86 24.52 -21.11
CA SER A 211 -58.89 23.06 -21.05
C SER A 211 -58.43 22.45 -22.36
N LYS A 212 -58.80 23.07 -23.48
CA LYS A 212 -58.42 22.63 -24.82
C LYS A 212 -56.93 22.81 -25.06
N CYS A 213 -56.39 23.99 -24.75
CA CYS A 213 -54.96 24.27 -24.90
C CYS A 213 -54.11 23.38 -23.99
N ARG A 214 -54.55 23.14 -22.76
CA ARG A 214 -53.86 22.22 -21.83
C ARG A 214 -53.81 20.81 -22.39
N ARG A 215 -54.95 20.28 -22.82
CA ARG A 215 -55.02 18.94 -23.44
C ARG A 215 -54.11 18.85 -24.66
N TRP A 216 -54.10 19.87 -25.51
CA TRP A 216 -53.22 19.92 -26.67
C TRP A 216 -51.74 19.91 -26.28
N CYS A 217 -51.32 20.73 -25.30
CA CYS A 217 -49.94 20.74 -24.82
C CYS A 217 -49.54 19.38 -24.23
N ASP A 218 -50.41 18.76 -23.43
CA ASP A 218 -50.15 17.45 -22.83
C ASP A 218 -49.95 16.39 -23.92
N GLN A 219 -50.82 16.37 -24.94
CA GLN A 219 -50.73 15.44 -26.07
C GLN A 219 -49.46 15.67 -26.92
N TYR A 220 -49.11 16.92 -27.19
CA TYR A 220 -47.89 17.27 -27.93
C TYR A 220 -46.64 16.83 -27.17
N ASN A 221 -46.58 17.12 -25.86
CA ASN A 221 -45.45 16.76 -25.01
C ASN A 221 -45.30 15.24 -24.91
N MET A 222 -46.39 14.49 -24.69
CA MET A 222 -46.37 13.04 -24.67
C MET A 222 -45.89 12.44 -26.00
N ALA A 223 -46.33 13.01 -27.13
CA ALA A 223 -45.89 12.56 -28.44
C ALA A 223 -44.41 12.88 -28.70
N CYS A 224 -43.90 14.02 -28.24
CA CYS A 224 -42.47 14.33 -28.31
C CYS A 224 -41.64 13.41 -27.39
N ASP A 225 -42.07 13.18 -26.15
CA ASP A 225 -41.39 12.29 -25.20
C ASP A 225 -41.36 10.84 -25.70
N ALA A 226 -42.38 10.40 -26.46
CA ALA A 226 -42.42 9.05 -27.04
C ALA A 226 -41.44 8.84 -28.22
N LEU A 227 -40.88 9.91 -28.80
CA LEU A 227 -39.92 9.85 -29.92
C LEU A 227 -38.44 9.98 -29.48
N PHE A 228 -38.17 10.33 -28.22
CA PHE A 228 -36.82 10.52 -27.66
C PHE A 228 -36.46 9.42 -26.66
#